data_AF-A0A7S1FP17-F1
#
_entry.id   AF-A0A7S1FP17-F1
#
_cell.length_a   1.000
_cell.length_b   1.000
_cell.length_c   1.000
_cell.angle_alpha   90.00
_cell.angle_beta   90.00
_cell.angle_gamma   90.00
#
_symmetry.space_group_name_H-M   'P 1'
#
loop_
_entity.id
_entity.type
_entity.pdbx_description
1 polymer ?
#
loop_
_entity_poly.entity_id
_entity_poly.type
_entity_poly.pdbx_seq_one_letter_code
_entity_poly.pdbx_strand_id
1 'polypeptide(L)'
;HVIARSNNAPRAISSASNGGIRRVAGSLAVTRALGDAYLKTPELSFLPYKLHVPYITARPDISHRLLTSMAVDNRSLCDRFLVLASDGVWEQSSNDEVVDWLQNFEKRSYGSDYEEDLYDREVAENNIS
;
A
#
# COMPACT_ATOMS: atom_id res chain seq x y z
N HIS A 1 13.17 -2.19 -6.20
CA HIS A 1 12.51 -3.41 -6.71
C HIS A 1 11.01 -3.23 -6.48
N VAL A 2 10.25 -2.93 -7.54
CA VAL A 2 8.79 -2.69 -7.44
C VAL A 2 8.10 -4.04 -7.35
N ILE A 3 7.39 -4.31 -6.26
CA ILE A 3 6.59 -5.54 -6.14
C ILE A 3 5.35 -5.35 -7.01
N ALA A 4 5.29 -6.10 -8.12
CA ALA A 4 4.16 -6.08 -9.03
C ALA A 4 2.87 -6.59 -8.38
N ARG A 5 1.73 -6.10 -8.87
CA ARG A 5 0.37 -6.43 -8.40
C ARG A 5 0.16 -7.94 -8.29
N SER A 6 -0.13 -8.42 -7.08
CA SER A 6 -0.47 -9.81 -6.80
C SER A 6 -1.90 -10.14 -7.27
N ASN A 7 -2.11 -10.27 -8.58
CA ASN A 7 -3.39 -10.63 -9.16
C ASN A 7 -3.53 -12.16 -9.26
N ASN A 8 -3.69 -12.84 -8.10
CA ASN A 8 -3.85 -14.30 -8.02
C ASN A 8 -5.34 -14.70 -7.91
N ALA A 9 -6.18 -14.20 -8.83
CA ALA A 9 -7.63 -14.44 -8.81
C ALA A 9 -8.02 -15.76 -9.51
N PRO A 10 -8.90 -16.62 -8.92
CA PRO A 10 -9.38 -17.84 -9.57
C PRO A 10 -10.23 -17.52 -10.82
N ARG A 11 -10.33 -18.49 -11.73
CA ARG A 11 -11.03 -18.46 -13.04
C ARG A 11 -12.53 -18.05 -13.04
N ALA A 12 -13.12 -17.65 -11.92
CA ALA A 12 -14.54 -17.27 -11.79
C ALA A 12 -14.79 -15.79 -12.15
N ILE A 13 -14.24 -15.37 -13.28
CA ILE A 13 -14.29 -14.01 -13.76
C ILE A 13 -15.31 -13.93 -14.91
N SER A 14 -16.39 -13.17 -14.73
CA SER A 14 -17.25 -12.78 -15.85
C SER A 14 -16.52 -11.73 -16.69
N SER A 15 -16.39 -11.98 -18.01
CA SER A 15 -15.82 -11.00 -18.93
C SER A 15 -16.80 -9.85 -19.11
N ALA A 16 -16.48 -8.66 -18.59
CA ALA A 16 -17.12 -7.45 -19.06
C ALA A 16 -16.71 -7.25 -20.53
N SER A 17 -17.68 -7.22 -21.44
CA SER A 17 -17.45 -7.12 -22.89
C SER A 17 -16.76 -5.82 -23.32
N ASN A 18 -16.75 -4.79 -22.47
CA ASN A 18 -16.22 -3.44 -22.78
C ASN A 18 -15.27 -2.92 -21.68
N GLY A 19 -14.14 -3.60 -21.44
CA GLY A 19 -13.04 -3.03 -20.63
C GLY A 19 -13.32 -2.81 -19.13
N GLY A 20 -14.45 -3.27 -18.61
CA GLY A 20 -14.81 -3.14 -17.19
C GLY A 20 -14.06 -4.14 -16.27
N ILE A 21 -13.98 -3.79 -14.99
CA ILE A 21 -13.42 -4.67 -13.95
C ILE A 21 -14.24 -5.95 -13.83
N ARG A 22 -13.54 -7.06 -13.86
CA ARG A 22 -14.05 -8.43 -13.71
C ARG A 22 -14.48 -8.67 -12.27
N ARG A 23 -15.72 -9.14 -12.06
CA ARG A 23 -16.32 -9.32 -10.73
C ARG A 23 -16.54 -10.79 -10.37
N VAL A 24 -16.21 -11.13 -9.13
CA VAL A 24 -16.51 -12.40 -8.47
C VAL A 24 -17.97 -12.43 -8.06
N ALA A 25 -18.66 -13.54 -8.34
CA ALA A 25 -20.08 -13.73 -8.05
C ALA A 25 -21.00 -12.61 -8.60
N GLY A 26 -20.52 -11.87 -9.62
CA GLY A 26 -21.22 -10.73 -10.23
C GLY A 26 -21.17 -9.42 -9.44
N SER A 27 -20.68 -9.41 -8.20
CA SER A 27 -20.77 -8.25 -7.30
C SER A 27 -19.40 -7.72 -6.85
N LEU A 28 -18.44 -8.57 -6.52
CA LEU A 28 -17.19 -8.13 -5.88
C LEU A 28 -16.04 -7.99 -6.87
N ALA A 29 -15.30 -6.89 -6.82
CA ALA A 29 -14.08 -6.69 -7.61
C ALA A 29 -12.81 -7.29 -6.99
N VAL A 30 -12.96 -8.10 -5.92
CA VAL A 30 -11.87 -8.69 -5.15
C VAL A 30 -12.12 -10.18 -4.90
N THR A 31 -11.04 -10.94 -4.69
CA THR A 31 -11.10 -12.38 -4.35
C THR A 31 -10.84 -12.67 -2.88
N ARG A 32 -10.41 -11.65 -2.13
CA ARG A 32 -10.24 -11.71 -0.68
C ARG A 32 -10.89 -10.49 -0.04
N ALA A 33 -11.67 -10.72 1.00
CA ALA A 33 -12.34 -9.66 1.74
C ALA A 33 -12.71 -10.14 3.13
N LEU A 34 -12.82 -9.20 4.07
CA LEU A 34 -13.60 -9.39 5.29
C LEU A 34 -15.10 -9.18 4.97
N GLY A 35 -16.02 -9.76 5.74
CA GLY A 35 -17.47 -9.68 5.43
C GLY A 35 -17.96 -10.72 4.42
N ASP A 36 -19.01 -10.42 3.66
CA ASP A 36 -19.58 -11.26 2.56
C ASP A 36 -19.65 -12.77 2.88
N ALA A 37 -20.12 -13.11 4.09
CA ALA A 37 -20.07 -14.49 4.58
C ALA A 37 -20.86 -15.47 3.69
N TYR A 38 -21.92 -14.98 3.05
CA TYR A 38 -22.74 -15.75 2.09
C TYR A 38 -21.96 -16.21 0.85
N LEU A 39 -20.78 -15.63 0.57
CA LEU A 39 -19.89 -16.05 -0.52
C LEU A 39 -18.76 -16.98 -0.05
N LYS A 40 -18.68 -17.28 1.25
CA LYS A 40 -17.58 -18.03 1.87
C LYS A 40 -17.98 -19.42 2.35
N THR A 41 -19.16 -19.58 2.94
CA THR A 41 -19.57 -20.86 3.53
C THR A 41 -21.02 -21.23 3.18
N PRO A 42 -21.34 -22.53 2.97
CA PRO A 42 -22.70 -22.95 2.64
C PRO A 42 -23.75 -22.64 3.71
N GLU A 43 -23.36 -22.56 4.97
CA GLU A 43 -24.24 -22.34 6.13
C GLU A 43 -24.83 -20.93 6.12
N LEU A 44 -24.04 -19.96 5.65
CA LEU A 44 -24.42 -18.55 5.58
C LEU A 44 -24.82 -18.14 4.15
N SER A 45 -24.80 -19.08 3.20
CA SER A 45 -25.11 -18.83 1.78
C SER A 45 -26.55 -19.17 1.41
N PHE A 46 -26.99 -18.65 0.27
CA PHE A 46 -28.32 -18.83 -0.32
C PHE A 46 -28.21 -19.01 -1.84
N LEU A 47 -29.23 -19.57 -2.49
CA LEU A 47 -29.24 -19.73 -3.95
C LEU A 47 -29.25 -18.35 -4.63
N PRO A 48 -28.52 -18.16 -5.75
CA PRO A 48 -27.76 -19.17 -6.48
C PRO A 48 -26.33 -19.41 -5.95
N TYR A 49 -25.82 -18.54 -5.07
CA TYR A 49 -24.42 -18.57 -4.60
C TYR A 49 -24.04 -19.88 -3.89
N LYS A 50 -24.98 -20.47 -3.13
CA LYS A 50 -24.74 -21.67 -2.33
C LYS A 50 -24.18 -22.86 -3.12
N LEU A 51 -24.41 -22.92 -4.43
CA LEU A 51 -23.96 -24.03 -5.28
C LEU A 51 -22.45 -24.06 -5.55
N HIS A 52 -21.75 -22.92 -5.42
CA HIS A 52 -20.34 -22.82 -5.81
C HIS A 52 -19.46 -22.08 -4.79
N VAL A 53 -19.95 -21.85 -3.57
CA VAL A 53 -19.08 -21.37 -2.47
C VAL A 53 -17.93 -22.37 -2.23
N PRO A 54 -16.72 -21.89 -1.87
CA PRO A 54 -16.35 -20.50 -1.64
C PRO A 54 -15.98 -19.74 -2.92
N TYR A 55 -16.47 -18.51 -3.06
CA TYR A 55 -16.06 -17.60 -4.14
C TYR A 55 -14.88 -16.71 -3.75
N ILE A 56 -14.82 -16.31 -2.48
CA ILE A 56 -13.79 -15.44 -1.91
C ILE A 56 -13.27 -16.01 -0.59
N THR A 57 -12.14 -15.52 -0.11
CA THR A 57 -11.59 -15.92 1.20
C THR A 57 -11.34 -14.73 2.11
N ALA A 58 -11.43 -14.96 3.43
CA ALA A 58 -10.96 -14.00 4.43
C ALA A 58 -9.49 -14.21 4.80
N ARG A 59 -8.85 -15.28 4.30
CA ARG A 59 -7.47 -15.61 4.65
C ARG A 59 -6.51 -14.58 4.03
N PRO A 60 -5.71 -13.88 4.85
CA PRO A 60 -4.73 -12.94 4.34
C PRO A 60 -3.61 -13.67 3.61
N ASP A 61 -2.88 -12.93 2.78
CA ASP A 61 -1.56 -13.33 2.30
C ASP A 61 -0.52 -12.67 3.21
N ILE A 62 0.45 -13.44 3.70
CA ILE A 62 1.41 -12.99 4.72
C ILE A 62 2.79 -13.00 4.09
N SER A 63 3.42 -11.83 4.05
CA SER A 63 4.81 -11.68 3.65
C SER A 63 5.60 -10.95 4.73
N HIS A 64 6.85 -11.36 4.92
CA HIS A 64 7.77 -10.74 5.87
C HIS A 64 8.89 -10.05 5.09
N ARG A 65 9.15 -8.79 5.43
CA ARG A 65 10.28 -8.02 4.89
C ARG A 65 10.98 -7.32 6.04
N LEU A 66 12.30 -7.49 6.13
CA LEU A 66 13.12 -6.72 7.05
C LEU A 66 13.31 -5.31 6.48
N LEU A 67 12.97 -4.30 7.27
CA LEU A 67 13.23 -2.90 6.93
C LEU A 67 14.50 -2.45 7.64
N THR A 68 15.39 -1.79 6.91
CA THR A 68 16.68 -1.34 7.45
C THR A 68 16.62 0.14 7.81
N SER A 69 16.82 0.47 9.09
CA SER A 69 16.74 1.85 9.60
C SER A 69 18.11 2.50 9.86
N MET A 70 19.22 1.77 9.75
CA MET A 70 20.55 2.26 10.15
C MET A 70 21.48 2.38 8.94
N ALA A 71 22.04 3.57 8.74
CA ALA A 71 23.10 3.79 7.77
C ALA A 71 24.41 3.21 8.33
N VAL A 72 24.75 1.99 7.92
CA VAL A 72 26.08 1.43 8.17
C VAL A 72 27.00 1.90 7.04
N ASP A 73 28.06 2.62 7.40
CA ASP A 73 29.20 3.00 6.54
C ASP A 73 28.91 3.95 5.35
N ASN A 74 28.22 5.07 5.58
CA ASN A 74 28.09 6.16 4.59
C ASN A 74 27.51 5.74 3.21
N ARG A 75 26.87 4.57 3.13
CA ARG A 75 26.24 4.05 1.92
C ARG A 75 24.72 3.98 2.09
N SER A 76 24.04 4.60 1.12
CA SER A 76 22.59 4.79 0.97
C SER A 76 21.82 3.47 0.79
N LEU A 77 21.77 2.63 1.83
CA LEU A 77 21.06 1.32 1.82
C LEU A 77 20.00 1.22 2.94
N CYS A 78 19.44 2.34 3.40
CA CYS A 78 18.33 2.38 4.36
C CYS A 78 16.97 2.51 3.66
N ASP A 79 15.96 1.78 4.17
CA ASP A 79 14.58 1.96 3.73
C ASP A 79 14.04 3.27 4.33
N ARG A 80 13.79 4.26 3.48
CA ARG A 80 13.35 5.61 3.93
C ARG A 80 11.88 5.68 4.31
N PHE A 81 11.02 4.94 3.60
CA PHE A 81 9.57 4.97 3.82
C PHE A 81 8.92 3.64 3.46
N LEU A 82 7.80 3.35 4.14
CA LEU A 82 6.87 2.28 3.79
C LEU A 82 5.51 2.92 3.47
N VAL A 83 5.02 2.71 2.25
CA VAL A 83 3.73 3.25 1.82
C VAL A 83 2.66 2.16 1.92
N LEU A 84 1.63 2.42 2.73
CA LEU A 84 0.40 1.63 2.78
C LEU A 84 -0.76 2.53 2.36
N ALA A 85 -1.45 2.15 1.29
CA ALA A 85 -2.55 2.94 0.72
C ALA A 85 -3.63 2.01 0.15
N SER A 86 -4.84 2.54 0.00
CA SER A 86 -5.91 1.86 -0.73
C SER A 86 -5.68 1.96 -2.24
N ASP A 87 -6.36 1.09 -3.00
CA ASP A 87 -6.27 1.08 -4.47
C ASP A 87 -6.65 2.45 -5.09
N GLY A 88 -7.51 3.23 -4.44
CA GLY A 88 -7.92 4.55 -4.92
C GLY A 88 -6.78 5.56 -5.07
N VAL A 89 -5.68 5.41 -4.31
CA VAL A 89 -4.47 6.22 -4.52
C VAL A 89 -3.80 5.83 -5.83
N TRP A 90 -3.68 4.53 -6.10
CA TRP A 90 -3.05 3.99 -7.31
C TRP A 90 -3.94 4.04 -8.57
N GLU A 91 -5.18 4.48 -8.42
CA GLU A 91 -6.04 4.85 -9.55
C GLU A 91 -5.71 6.25 -10.09
N GLN A 92 -5.17 7.12 -9.24
CA GLN A 92 -4.88 8.53 -9.56
C GLN A 92 -3.39 8.84 -9.65
N SER A 93 -2.54 7.92 -9.18
CA SER A 93 -1.11 8.18 -9.07
C SER A 93 -0.28 6.93 -9.39
N SER A 94 0.88 7.17 -9.98
CA SER A 94 1.92 6.17 -10.18
C SER A 94 2.78 6.02 -8.93
N ASN A 95 3.52 4.91 -8.86
CA ASN A 95 4.48 4.69 -7.77
C ASN A 95 5.52 5.81 -7.71
N ASP A 96 5.99 6.30 -8.86
CA ASP A 96 7.04 7.32 -8.94
C ASP A 96 6.52 8.67 -8.41
N GLU A 97 5.30 9.06 -8.76
CA GLU A 97 4.68 10.29 -8.23
C GLU A 97 4.55 10.27 -6.70
N VAL A 98 4.15 9.13 -6.13
CA VAL A 98 4.05 9.01 -4.66
C VAL A 98 5.43 9.06 -4.01
N VAL A 99 6.46 8.47 -4.63
CA VAL A 99 7.84 8.59 -4.16
C VAL A 99 8.31 10.05 -4.19
N ASP A 100 8.01 10.79 -5.25
CA ASP A 100 8.37 12.20 -5.37
C ASP A 100 7.68 13.07 -4.30
N TRP A 101 6.40 12.80 -4.00
CA TRP A 101 5.69 13.49 -2.92
C TRP A 101 6.35 13.26 -1.56
N LEU A 102 6.71 12.02 -1.26
CA LEU A 102 7.36 11.67 0.01
C LEU A 102 8.76 12.29 0.13
N GLN A 103 9.54 12.29 -0.94
CA GLN A 103 10.85 12.95 -0.95
C GLN A 103 10.73 14.46 -0.74
N ASN A 104 9.74 15.09 -1.36
CA ASN A 104 9.51 16.53 -1.18
C ASN A 104 9.00 16.86 0.22
N PHE A 105 8.16 16.00 0.80
CA PHE A 105 7.73 16.11 2.19
C PHE A 105 8.92 15.99 3.14
N GLU A 106 9.76 14.95 2.97
CA GLU A 106 10.96 14.72 3.77
C GLU A 106 11.92 15.92 3.74
N LYS A 107 12.24 16.44 2.54
CA LYS A 107 13.09 17.63 2.38
C LYS A 107 12.53 18.85 3.11
N ARG A 108 11.21 19.02 3.12
CA ARG A 108 10.56 20.14 3.80
C ARG A 108 10.62 19.99 5.32
N SER A 109 10.51 18.76 5.83
CA SER A 109 10.65 18.47 7.26
C SER A 109 12.07 18.65 7.76
N TYR A 110 13.09 18.22 7.02
CA TYR A 110 14.49 18.43 7.43
C TYR A 110 14.97 19.86 7.19
N GLY A 111 14.42 20.56 6.19
CA GLY A 111 14.78 21.94 5.90
C GLY A 111 14.50 22.92 7.04
N SER A 112 13.45 22.68 7.85
CA SER A 112 13.19 23.48 9.06
C SER A 112 14.19 23.20 10.17
N ASP A 113 14.52 21.93 10.38
CA ASP A 113 15.39 21.50 11.48
C ASP A 113 16.84 21.97 11.24
N TYR A 114 17.30 21.97 9.98
CA TYR A 114 18.61 22.53 9.64
C TYR A 114 18.68 24.05 9.78
N GLU A 115 17.61 24.79 9.44
CA GLU A 115 17.57 26.25 9.64
C GLU A 115 17.57 26.62 11.12
N GLU A 116 16.85 25.88 11.96
CA GLU A 116 16.81 26.08 13.42
C GLU A 116 18.17 25.72 14.07
N ASP A 117 18.78 24.59 13.70
CA ASP A 117 20.13 24.19 14.17
C ASP A 117 21.23 25.18 13.73
N LEU A 118 21.13 25.75 12.52
CA LEU A 118 22.07 26.78 12.04
C LEU A 118 21.89 28.10 12.80
N TYR A 119 20.64 28.51 13.06
CA TYR A 119 20.35 29.69 13.87
C TYR A 119 20.89 29.54 15.30
N ASP A 120 20.65 28.40 15.93
CA ASP A 120 21.10 28.13 17.30
C ASP A 120 22.63 28.10 17.40
N ARG A 121 23.32 27.57 16.38
CA ARG A 121 24.79 27.64 16.30
C ARG A 121 25.30 29.05 16.10
N GLU A 122 24.72 29.81 15.19
CA GLU A 122 25.15 31.19 14.91
C GLU A 122 24.88 32.11 16.12
N VAL A 123 23.78 31.89 16.86
CA VAL A 123 23.47 32.57 18.12
C VAL A 123 24.42 32.14 19.25
N ALA A 124 24.79 30.86 19.32
CA ALA A 124 25.77 30.38 20.29
C ALA A 124 27.16 30.98 20.03
N GLU A 125 27.59 31.08 18.78
CA GLU A 125 28.88 31.66 18.41
C GLU A 125 28.94 33.18 18.67
N ASN A 126 27.84 33.91 18.46
CA ASN A 126 27.77 35.35 18.67
C ASN A 126 27.55 35.78 20.13
N ASN A 127 27.15 34.88 21.03
CA ASN A 127 26.97 35.17 22.48
C ASN A 127 28.21 34.85 23.33
N ILE A 128 29.35 34.51 22.73
CA ILE A 128 30.61 34.19 23.44
C ILE A 128 31.64 35.35 23.36
N SER A 129 31.25 36.55 22.89
CA SER A 129 32.13 37.75 22.89
C SER A 129 31.88 38.70 24.07
#